data_AF-A0A352F2K9-F1
#
_entry.id   AF-A0A352F2K9-F1
#
_cell.length_a   1.000
_cell.length_b   1.000
_cell.length_c   1.000
_cell.angle_alpha   90.00
_cell.angle_beta   90.00
_cell.angle_gamma   90.00
#
_symmetry.space_group_name_H-M   'P 1'
#
loop_
_entity.id
_entity.type
_entity.pdbx_description
1 polymer ?
#
loop_
_entity_poly.entity_id
_entity_poly.type
_entity_poly.pdbx_seq_one_letter_code
_entity_poly.pdbx_strand_id
1 'polypeptide(L)'
;MRRRIVWASIVGFLTTCFFMFLRFFLPRSILEPSSKFSVGFPSDYALGVDTKWQQQYRIWVDKTSDRIFVIYARCTHLGCTPDWKASENKFKCPCHGSGYDSEGINFEGPAPRPMDRASVELDAEGQIVVDVGKLHSWPKGGTNQFNDKDAYIPL
;
A
#
# COMPACT_ATOMS: atom_id res chain seq x y z
N MET A 1 43.81 -19.43 39.52
CA MET A 1 42.98 -20.05 38.45
C MET A 1 41.49 -19.67 38.56
N ARG A 2 40.83 -19.88 39.71
CA ARG A 2 39.38 -19.61 39.92
C ARG A 2 38.91 -18.18 39.59
N ARG A 3 39.67 -17.14 39.99
CA ARG A 3 39.33 -15.73 39.72
C ARG A 3 39.27 -15.40 38.22
N ARG A 4 40.16 -15.99 37.41
CA ARG A 4 40.17 -15.77 35.96
C ARG A 4 38.97 -16.41 35.27
N ILE A 5 38.52 -17.56 35.78
CA ILE A 5 37.32 -18.25 35.29
C ILE A 5 36.07 -17.41 35.59
N VAL A 6 35.94 -16.88 36.81
CA VAL A 6 34.79 -16.04 37.19
C VAL A 6 34.69 -14.79 36.31
N TRP A 7 35.80 -14.06 36.12
CA TRP A 7 35.79 -12.86 35.26
C TRP A 7 35.52 -13.18 33.79
N ALA A 8 36.01 -14.31 33.27
CA ALA A 8 35.70 -14.75 31.91
C ALA A 8 34.20 -15.03 31.71
N SER A 9 33.55 -15.68 32.68
CA SER A 9 32.10 -15.94 32.63
C SER A 9 31.27 -14.65 32.67
N ILE A 10 31.65 -13.69 33.51
CA ILE A 10 30.97 -12.39 33.60
C ILE A 10 31.10 -11.62 32.28
N VAL A 11 32.31 -11.53 31.74
CA VAL A 11 32.54 -10.84 30.46
C VAL A 11 31.78 -11.52 29.33
N GLY A 12 31.79 -12.85 29.27
CA GLY A 12 31.03 -13.60 28.25
C GLY A 12 29.53 -13.36 28.33
N PHE A 13 28.96 -13.35 29.55
CA PHE A 13 27.55 -13.05 29.77
C PHE A 13 27.20 -11.62 29.35
N LEU A 14 27.95 -10.62 29.82
CA LEU A 14 27.71 -9.22 29.48
C LEU A 14 27.87 -8.95 27.98
N THR A 15 28.85 -9.57 27.33
CA THR A 15 29.06 -9.47 25.88
C THR A 15 27.87 -10.04 25.12
N THR A 16 27.37 -11.21 25.54
CA THR A 16 26.19 -11.84 24.92
C THR A 16 24.95 -10.96 25.09
N CYS A 17 24.70 -10.43 26.29
CA CYS A 17 23.59 -9.52 26.56
C CYS A 17 23.69 -8.24 25.71
N PHE A 18 24.89 -7.67 25.58
CA PHE A 18 25.13 -6.49 24.77
C PHE A 18 24.81 -6.73 23.28
N PHE A 19 25.27 -7.84 22.70
CA PHE A 19 24.95 -8.17 21.31
C PHE A 19 23.47 -8.51 21.10
N MET A 20 22.79 -9.14 22.07
CA MET A 20 21.33 -9.32 22.00
C MET A 20 20.57 -7.99 22.07
N PHE A 21 21.04 -7.05 22.88
CA PHE A 21 20.51 -5.69 22.93
C PHE A 21 20.75 -4.95 21.62
N LEU A 22 21.93 -5.04 21.02
CA LEU A 22 22.20 -4.46 19.70
C LEU A 22 21.32 -5.09 18.61
N ARG A 23 21.09 -6.40 18.66
CA ARG A 23 20.20 -7.11 17.73
C ARG A 23 18.75 -6.62 17.83
N PHE A 24 18.30 -6.13 18.99
CA PHE A 24 16.97 -5.53 19.12
C PHE A 24 16.81 -4.27 18.26
N PHE A 25 17.87 -3.48 18.08
CA PHE A 25 17.86 -2.29 17.22
C PHE A 25 18.02 -2.62 15.73
N LEU A 26 18.40 -3.85 15.40
CA LEU A 26 18.44 -4.30 14.02
C LEU A 26 17.06 -4.83 13.62
N PRO A 27 16.41 -4.25 12.59
CA PRO A 27 15.13 -4.75 12.12
C PRO A 27 15.28 -6.19 11.63
N ARG A 28 14.39 -7.07 12.07
CA ARG A 28 14.26 -8.38 11.44
C ARG A 28 13.58 -8.19 10.09
N SER A 29 14.23 -8.61 9.01
CA SER A 29 13.61 -8.68 7.68
C SER A 29 12.57 -9.81 7.69
N ILE A 30 11.34 -9.49 8.07
CA ILE A 30 10.18 -10.28 7.66
C ILE A 30 10.11 -10.12 6.14
N LEU A 31 10.13 -11.24 5.41
CA LEU A 31 9.89 -11.23 3.96
C LEU A 31 8.51 -10.61 3.75
N GLU A 32 8.47 -9.41 3.18
CA GLU A 32 7.22 -8.81 2.74
C GLU A 32 6.63 -9.70 1.62
N PRO A 33 5.29 -9.86 1.56
CA PRO A 33 4.66 -10.51 0.43
C PRO A 33 5.09 -9.80 -0.86
N SER A 34 5.12 -10.54 -1.98
CA SER A 34 5.53 -9.97 -3.27
C SER A 34 4.73 -8.71 -3.57
N SER A 35 5.42 -7.64 -3.97
CA SER A 35 4.76 -6.40 -4.36
C SER A 35 3.87 -6.58 -5.59
N LYS A 36 4.10 -7.67 -6.35
CA LYS A 36 3.32 -8.10 -7.50
C LYS A 36 2.40 -9.26 -7.15
N PHE A 37 1.13 -9.15 -7.53
CA PHE A 37 0.12 -10.20 -7.36
C PHE A 37 -0.99 -10.07 -8.42
N SER A 38 -1.64 -11.19 -8.76
CA SER A 38 -2.80 -11.19 -9.66
C SER A 38 -4.09 -10.93 -8.89
N VAL A 39 -4.99 -10.15 -9.48
CA VAL A 39 -6.32 -9.86 -8.95
C VAL A 39 -7.45 -10.43 -9.84
N GLY A 40 -7.15 -11.35 -10.76
CA GLY A 40 -8.15 -11.98 -11.63
C GLY A 40 -8.44 -11.18 -12.90
N PHE A 41 -9.55 -11.47 -13.59
CA PHE A 41 -9.81 -10.94 -14.92
C PHE A 41 -10.54 -9.59 -14.90
N PRO A 42 -10.34 -8.71 -15.91
CA PRO A 42 -11.13 -7.49 -16.09
C PRO A 42 -12.65 -7.71 -16.12
N SER A 43 -13.11 -8.88 -16.55
CA SER A 43 -14.52 -9.29 -16.59
C SER A 43 -15.12 -9.56 -15.21
N ASP A 44 -14.31 -9.90 -14.22
CA ASP A 44 -14.77 -10.27 -12.88
C ASP A 44 -15.26 -9.06 -12.08
N TYR A 45 -14.90 -7.86 -12.53
CA TYR A 45 -15.25 -6.59 -11.91
C TYR A 45 -16.49 -5.96 -12.56
N ALA A 46 -17.44 -5.55 -11.72
CA ALA A 46 -18.57 -4.69 -12.11
C ALA A 46 -18.12 -3.22 -12.23
N LEU A 47 -18.95 -2.37 -12.83
CA LEU A 47 -18.68 -0.93 -12.86
C LEU A 47 -18.67 -0.35 -11.43
N GLY A 48 -17.64 0.46 -11.13
CA GLY A 48 -17.39 1.09 -9.84
C GLY A 48 -16.28 0.42 -9.03
N VAL A 49 -16.24 0.78 -7.75
CA VAL A 49 -15.19 0.39 -6.80
C VAL A 49 -15.48 -0.97 -6.19
N ASP A 50 -14.55 -1.91 -6.35
CA ASP A 50 -14.52 -3.21 -5.69
C ASP A 50 -13.62 -3.19 -4.44
N THR A 51 -14.15 -3.72 -3.33
CA THR A 51 -13.48 -3.72 -2.02
C THR A 51 -12.90 -5.07 -1.59
N LYS A 52 -12.94 -6.09 -2.46
CA LYS A 52 -12.53 -7.47 -2.15
C LYS A 52 -11.10 -7.57 -1.64
N TRP A 53 -10.19 -6.77 -2.21
CA TRP A 53 -8.75 -6.85 -1.94
C TRP A 53 -8.26 -5.90 -0.84
N GLN A 54 -9.15 -5.16 -0.20
CA GLN A 54 -8.79 -4.15 0.81
C GLN A 54 -8.03 -4.76 1.99
N GLN A 55 -8.47 -5.92 2.52
CA GLN A 55 -7.85 -6.53 3.70
C GLN A 55 -6.54 -7.25 3.37
N GLN A 56 -6.44 -7.85 2.18
CA GLN A 56 -5.30 -8.68 1.78
C GLN A 56 -4.14 -7.86 1.23
N TYR A 57 -4.42 -6.88 0.38
CA TYR A 57 -3.41 -6.13 -0.37
C TYR A 57 -3.48 -4.62 -0.18
N ARG A 58 -4.47 -4.13 0.59
CA ARG A 58 -4.67 -2.70 0.82
C ARG A 58 -4.85 -1.94 -0.50
N ILE A 59 -5.73 -2.44 -1.35
CA ILE A 59 -6.09 -1.81 -2.62
C ILE A 59 -7.61 -1.82 -2.84
N TRP A 60 -8.05 -0.97 -3.75
CA TRP A 60 -9.36 -1.05 -4.39
C TRP A 60 -9.18 -1.12 -5.90
N VAL A 61 -9.99 -1.95 -6.56
CA VAL A 61 -10.05 -2.01 -8.02
C VAL A 61 -11.24 -1.17 -8.43
N ASP A 62 -11.02 -0.13 -9.24
CA ASP A 62 -12.11 0.68 -9.80
C ASP A 62 -12.21 0.44 -11.30
N LYS A 63 -13.41 0.09 -11.75
CA LYS A 63 -13.73 -0.13 -13.15
C LYS A 63 -14.73 0.90 -13.62
N THR A 64 -14.28 1.73 -14.55
CA THR A 64 -15.10 2.71 -15.26
C THR A 64 -15.55 2.15 -16.62
N SER A 65 -16.26 2.95 -17.41
CA SER A 65 -16.68 2.56 -18.76
C SER A 65 -15.52 2.39 -19.74
N ASP A 66 -14.39 3.07 -19.53
CA ASP A 66 -13.28 3.18 -20.48
C ASP A 66 -11.94 2.64 -19.92
N ARG A 67 -11.85 2.43 -18.61
CA ARG A 67 -10.60 2.01 -17.96
C ARG A 67 -10.83 1.25 -16.65
N ILE A 68 -9.86 0.43 -16.28
CA ILE A 68 -9.69 -0.14 -14.94
C ILE A 68 -8.42 0.41 -14.33
N PHE A 69 -8.46 0.81 -13.07
CA PHE A 69 -7.27 1.20 -12.32
C PHE A 69 -7.36 0.70 -10.88
N VAL A 70 -6.22 0.70 -10.20
CA VAL A 70 -6.12 0.19 -8.84
C VAL A 70 -5.65 1.30 -7.93
N ILE A 71 -6.50 1.67 -6.96
CA ILE A 71 -6.19 2.67 -5.95
C ILE A 71 -5.47 1.98 -4.79
N TYR A 72 -4.31 2.49 -4.39
CA TYR A 72 -3.65 2.05 -3.18
C TYR A 72 -4.35 2.66 -1.97
N ALA A 73 -4.85 1.81 -1.06
CA ALA A 73 -5.77 2.18 0.02
C ALA A 73 -5.07 2.88 1.19
N ARG A 74 -4.43 4.01 0.89
CA ARG A 74 -3.63 4.81 1.80
C ARG A 74 -3.96 6.29 1.64
N CYS A 75 -4.54 6.84 2.71
CA CYS A 75 -4.78 8.26 2.87
C CYS A 75 -3.46 9.04 2.82
N THR A 76 -3.41 10.09 2.01
CA THR A 76 -2.21 10.91 1.78
C THR A 76 -1.96 11.95 2.86
N HIS A 77 -2.84 12.02 3.86
CA HIS A 77 -2.60 12.81 5.07
C HIS A 77 -1.51 12.16 5.94
N LEU A 78 -1.83 11.03 6.60
CA LEU A 78 -0.93 10.33 7.53
C LEU A 78 -0.96 8.80 7.36
N GLY A 79 -1.45 8.31 6.23
CA GLY A 79 -1.32 6.89 5.88
C GLY A 79 -2.35 5.95 6.50
N CYS A 80 -3.49 6.44 7.02
CA CYS A 80 -4.64 5.58 7.37
C CYS A 80 -5.25 4.93 6.11
N THR A 81 -6.09 3.91 6.27
CA THR A 81 -6.88 3.31 5.18
C THR A 81 -8.27 3.95 5.17
N PRO A 82 -8.64 4.74 4.14
CA PRO A 82 -10.02 5.22 3.99
C PRO A 82 -11.02 4.09 3.83
N ASP A 83 -12.29 4.33 4.16
CA ASP A 83 -13.38 3.40 3.87
C ASP A 83 -14.12 3.84 2.61
N TRP A 84 -14.44 2.91 1.72
CA TRP A 84 -15.41 3.16 0.66
C TRP A 84 -16.83 3.26 1.24
N LYS A 85 -17.54 4.36 0.95
CA LYS A 85 -18.95 4.57 1.33
C LYS A 85 -19.80 4.55 0.07
N ALA A 86 -20.27 3.36 -0.32
CA ALA A 86 -21.03 3.15 -1.55
C ALA A 86 -22.29 4.03 -1.66
N SER A 87 -22.98 4.29 -0.54
CA SER A 87 -24.16 5.17 -0.48
C SER A 87 -23.87 6.63 -0.84
N GLU A 88 -22.61 7.06 -0.73
CA GLU A 88 -22.19 8.44 -0.97
C GLU A 88 -21.18 8.55 -2.12
N ASN A 89 -20.85 7.42 -2.78
CA ASN A 89 -19.88 7.32 -3.87
C ASN A 89 -18.52 8.00 -3.58
N LYS A 90 -17.98 7.79 -2.37
CA LYS A 90 -16.72 8.41 -1.93
C LYS A 90 -15.97 7.55 -0.92
N PHE A 91 -14.67 7.78 -0.82
CA PHE A 91 -13.86 7.29 0.28
C PHE A 91 -13.85 8.30 1.43
N LYS A 92 -13.96 7.80 2.66
CA LYS A 92 -13.88 8.60 3.89
C LYS A 92 -12.80 8.05 4.81
N CYS A 93 -11.81 8.87 5.12
CA CYS A 93 -10.76 8.53 6.08
C CYS A 93 -11.26 8.71 7.52
N PRO A 94 -11.33 7.65 8.34
CA PRO A 94 -11.86 7.72 9.71
C PRO A 94 -10.95 8.49 10.67
N CYS A 95 -9.68 8.71 10.31
CA CYS A 95 -8.70 9.32 11.22
C CYS A 95 -8.89 10.83 11.39
N HIS A 96 -9.05 11.57 10.28
CA HIS A 96 -9.10 13.04 10.28
C HIS A 96 -10.12 13.62 9.28
N GLY A 97 -11.01 12.77 8.74
CA GLY A 97 -12.10 13.20 7.87
C GLY A 97 -11.72 13.55 6.44
N SER A 98 -10.53 13.18 5.95
CA SER A 98 -10.20 13.32 4.52
C SER A 98 -11.20 12.56 3.66
N GLY A 99 -11.72 13.19 2.61
CA GLY A 99 -12.62 12.56 1.65
C GLY A 99 -12.06 12.59 0.23
N TYR A 100 -12.33 11.51 -0.50
CA TYR A 100 -11.89 11.31 -1.87
C TYR A 100 -13.05 10.80 -2.73
N ASP A 101 -13.12 11.20 -3.98
CA ASP A 101 -14.12 10.68 -4.92
C ASP A 101 -13.79 9.23 -5.33
N SER A 102 -14.61 8.62 -6.21
CA SER A 102 -14.38 7.26 -6.70
C SER A 102 -13.02 7.09 -7.39
N GLU A 103 -12.50 8.14 -8.04
CA GLU A 103 -11.18 8.10 -8.69
C GLU A 103 -10.00 8.30 -7.72
N GLY A 104 -10.29 8.52 -6.42
CA GLY A 104 -9.30 8.76 -5.39
C GLY A 104 -8.81 10.21 -5.31
N ILE A 105 -9.49 11.16 -5.97
CA ILE A 105 -9.16 12.59 -5.92
C ILE A 105 -9.66 13.18 -4.60
N ASN A 106 -8.77 13.83 -3.86
CA ASN A 106 -9.10 14.47 -2.60
C ASN A 106 -9.97 15.73 -2.84
N PHE A 107 -11.07 15.85 -2.11
CA PHE A 107 -11.96 17.03 -2.22
C PHE A 107 -12.32 17.66 -0.86
N GLU A 108 -12.07 16.96 0.25
CA GLU A 108 -12.34 17.48 1.60
C GLU A 108 -11.34 16.97 2.63
N GLY A 109 -11.25 17.69 3.76
CA GLY A 109 -10.37 17.36 4.88
C GLY A 109 -8.89 17.68 4.61
N PRO A 110 -7.97 17.18 5.45
CA PRO A 110 -6.57 17.63 5.47
C PRO A 110 -5.67 16.95 4.43
N ALA A 111 -6.19 16.05 3.59
CA ALA A 111 -5.36 15.34 2.61
C ALA A 111 -4.89 16.32 1.53
N PRO A 112 -3.57 16.46 1.28
CA PRO A 112 -3.04 17.49 0.40
C PRO A 112 -3.12 17.14 -1.09
N ARG A 113 -3.37 15.87 -1.42
CA ARG A 113 -3.33 15.32 -2.80
C ARG A 113 -4.17 14.03 -2.94
N PRO A 114 -4.46 13.57 -4.17
CA PRO A 114 -5.15 12.31 -4.45
C PRO A 114 -4.41 11.08 -3.92
N MET A 115 -5.15 9.99 -3.65
CA MET A 115 -4.58 8.68 -3.31
C MET A 115 -3.75 8.11 -4.48
N ASP A 116 -2.71 7.36 -4.16
CA ASP A 116 -1.82 6.79 -5.19
C ASP A 116 -2.53 5.68 -5.98
N ARG A 117 -2.20 5.53 -7.27
CA ARG A 117 -2.59 4.37 -8.08
C ARG A 117 -1.45 3.36 -8.11
N ALA A 118 -1.75 2.07 -7.97
CA ALA A 118 -0.78 1.01 -8.17
C ALA A 118 -0.55 0.78 -9.67
N SER A 119 0.65 0.35 -10.04
CA SER A 119 0.94 -0.03 -11.41
C SER A 119 0.18 -1.31 -11.77
N VAL A 120 -0.40 -1.36 -12.96
CA VAL A 120 -1.23 -2.45 -13.44
C VAL A 120 -0.80 -2.90 -14.83
N GLU A 121 -0.75 -4.21 -15.04
CA GLU A 121 -0.43 -4.85 -16.32
C GLU A 121 -1.34 -6.06 -16.52
N LEU A 122 -1.53 -6.50 -17.77
CA LEU A 122 -2.18 -7.76 -18.07
C LEU A 122 -1.11 -8.84 -18.28
N ASP A 123 -1.29 -10.01 -17.64
CA ASP A 123 -0.44 -11.17 -17.91
C ASP A 123 -0.78 -11.86 -19.25
N ALA A 124 -0.08 -12.94 -19.57
CA ALA A 124 -0.26 -13.68 -20.83
C ALA A 124 -1.66 -14.33 -20.92
N GLU A 125 -2.27 -14.60 -19.76
CA GLU A 125 -3.60 -15.19 -19.63
C GLU A 125 -4.70 -14.12 -19.64
N GLY A 126 -4.36 -12.83 -19.50
CA GLY A 126 -5.30 -11.70 -19.48
C GLY A 126 -5.82 -11.34 -18.08
N GLN A 127 -5.18 -11.82 -17.02
CA GLN A 127 -5.46 -11.38 -15.65
C GLN A 127 -4.74 -10.07 -15.35
N ILE A 128 -5.34 -9.28 -14.46
CA ILE A 128 -4.78 -8.04 -13.97
C ILE A 128 -3.70 -8.38 -12.93
N VAL A 129 -2.46 -8.02 -13.24
CA VAL A 129 -1.34 -8.06 -12.31
C VAL A 129 -1.14 -6.66 -11.75
N VAL A 130 -1.15 -6.54 -10.43
CA VAL A 130 -0.95 -5.30 -9.69
C VAL A 130 0.44 -5.30 -9.08
N ASP A 131 1.18 -4.20 -9.23
CA ASP A 131 2.44 -3.95 -8.52
C ASP A 131 2.27 -2.77 -7.54
N VAL A 132 2.15 -3.07 -6.24
CA VAL A 132 2.10 -2.04 -5.19
C VAL A 132 3.48 -1.46 -4.84
N GLY A 133 4.55 -2.05 -5.37
CA GLY A 133 5.92 -1.53 -5.26
C GLY A 133 6.18 -0.32 -6.16
N LYS A 134 5.36 -0.15 -7.21
CA LYS A 134 5.40 0.97 -8.14
C LYS A 134 4.07 1.73 -8.08
N LEU A 135 4.11 2.92 -7.49
CA LEU A 135 2.93 3.77 -7.31
C LEU A 135 3.00 5.02 -8.20
N HIS A 136 1.87 5.36 -8.83
CA HIS A 136 1.64 6.60 -9.54
C HIS A 136 0.97 7.60 -8.60
N SER A 137 1.57 8.77 -8.48
CA SER A 137 1.16 9.84 -7.57
C SER A 137 0.85 11.11 -8.33
N TRP A 138 -0.01 11.95 -7.76
CA TRP A 138 -0.30 13.28 -8.28
C TRP A 138 -0.08 14.33 -7.18
N PRO A 139 1.17 14.75 -6.93
CA PRO A 139 1.47 15.76 -5.92
C PRO A 139 0.95 17.15 -6.34
N LYS A 140 0.59 17.97 -5.36
CA LYS A 140 0.12 19.34 -5.58
C LYS A 140 1.21 20.17 -6.27
N GLY A 141 0.92 20.67 -7.47
CA GLY A 141 1.88 21.44 -8.28
C GLY A 141 2.95 20.60 -8.99
N GLY A 142 2.88 19.26 -8.91
CA GLY A 142 3.74 18.36 -9.68
C GLY A 142 3.01 17.71 -10.85
N THR A 143 3.68 16.75 -11.47
CA THR A 143 3.16 16.01 -12.62
C THR A 143 2.06 15.03 -12.20
N ASN A 144 0.99 14.97 -12.99
CA ASN A 144 -0.05 13.96 -12.82
C ASN A 144 0.38 12.66 -13.49
N GLN A 145 0.63 11.62 -12.70
CA GLN A 145 1.05 10.29 -13.17
C GLN A 145 -0.13 9.34 -13.46
N PHE A 146 -1.38 9.77 -13.27
CA PHE A 146 -2.55 8.89 -13.45
C PHE A 146 -2.85 8.57 -14.92
N ASN A 147 -2.25 9.31 -15.84
CA ASN A 147 -2.34 9.09 -17.28
C ASN A 147 -1.14 8.30 -17.82
N ASP A 148 -0.25 7.83 -16.96
CA ASP A 148 0.85 6.94 -17.37
C ASP A 148 0.27 5.61 -17.86
N LYS A 149 0.96 4.97 -18.81
CA LYS A 149 0.48 3.74 -19.48
C LYS A 149 0.16 2.60 -18.51
N ASP A 150 0.87 2.53 -17.39
CA ASP A 150 0.76 1.50 -16.36
C ASP A 150 -0.04 1.95 -15.14
N ALA A 151 -0.61 3.16 -15.13
CA ALA A 151 -1.49 3.63 -14.06
C ALA A 151 -2.94 3.13 -14.20
N TYR A 152 -3.30 2.59 -15.37
CA TYR A 152 -4.62 2.03 -15.69
C TYR A 152 -4.53 1.07 -16.88
N ILE A 153 -5.54 0.20 -17.02
CA ILE A 153 -5.76 -0.67 -18.18
C ILE A 153 -6.93 -0.09 -18.98
N PRO A 154 -6.76 0.26 -20.26
CA PRO A 154 -7.87 0.69 -21.12
C PRO A 154 -8.82 -0.50 -21.39
N LEU A 155 -10.12 -0.21 -21.45
CA LEU A 155 -11.19 -1.17 -21.77
C LEU A 155 -11.70 -1.03 -23.21
#